data_AF-A0A2P6TRF4-F1
#
_entry.id   AF-A0A2P6TRF4-F1
#
_cell.length_a   1.000
_cell.length_b   1.000
_cell.length_c   1.000
_cell.angle_alpha   90.00
_cell.angle_beta   90.00
_cell.angle_gamma   90.00
#
_symmetry.space_group_name_H-M   'P 1'
#
loop_
_entity.id
_entity.type
_entity.pdbx_description
1 polymer ?
#
loop_
_entity_poly.entity_id
_entity_poly.type
_entity_poly.pdbx_seq_one_letter_code
_entity_poly.pdbx_strand_id
1 'polypeptide(L)'
;MAAKNGPLFELPAQPWELQVAAVGGLTLSQLRFFISFMLSVALGAIFKHVPSPRGRHIFSLVTGVALIVYPFGSGCMHAFVPAALVYACMRHARSRCGTLAWAIAFPYLILQHVLQASGAAWKEGHLDFTGAQMVLTLRLIAVAVSYQDGGKPAAQLQEYAARKRVCQLPSPLEFFSYLFAAGNLLAGPFFEASDFFDYVQRKGEWDESVPAKRIPSPLVPGLLRFFKGLICAALWTKLSGSYGPDLLESRWFLQEAGLARKFFLLWFVGLVARLKYYFAWAVAESALIFSGLCYNGHTPEGAPLWNRYINSRIRRVEFNLSLPNLAANWNVCTGLWLRHYVYERLTPAGRRPGFRTLVATQLVSGVWHGLFPGYWLFFATSAVMFEAGKTLYRYEQTWPAGAARFPPYMALKVAVNAVLLNYSAAAFQVLWLHDCLAIWRSVHFLGHIAMLAIILLGNVVPPRRVRREVQPERAGARAVAAAATAAKDAAAASAGDGVAAAVAAASGEEEKKEL
;
A
#
# COMPACT_ATOMS: atom_id res chain seq x y z
N MET A 1 12.20 -24.98 -31.82
CA MET A 1 11.85 -26.10 -30.92
C MET A 1 11.43 -25.52 -29.57
N ALA A 2 10.21 -24.99 -29.48
CA ALA A 2 9.66 -24.52 -28.22
C ALA A 2 9.09 -25.75 -27.49
N ALA A 3 9.75 -26.16 -26.41
CA ALA A 3 9.22 -27.21 -25.56
C ALA A 3 7.85 -26.75 -25.03
N LYS A 4 6.80 -27.47 -25.42
CA LYS A 4 5.50 -27.46 -24.75
C LYS A 4 5.67 -28.05 -23.36
N ASN A 5 6.33 -27.32 -22.47
CA ASN A 5 6.25 -27.62 -21.05
C ASN A 5 4.90 -27.07 -20.61
N GLY A 6 3.89 -27.95 -20.62
CA GLY A 6 2.63 -27.67 -19.97
C GLY A 6 2.86 -27.29 -18.50
N PRO A 7 1.90 -26.62 -17.87
CA PRO A 7 1.99 -26.24 -16.47
C PRO A 7 2.32 -27.44 -15.59
N LEU A 8 3.14 -27.21 -14.56
CA LEU A 8 3.62 -28.27 -13.64
C LEU A 8 2.46 -29.06 -13.02
N PHE A 9 1.32 -28.38 -12.82
CA PHE A 9 0.01 -28.94 -12.56
C PHE A 9 -1.08 -27.92 -12.92
N GLU A 10 -2.20 -28.39 -13.44
CA GLU A 10 -3.40 -27.59 -13.65
C GLU A 10 -4.56 -28.20 -12.88
N LEU A 11 -5.37 -27.35 -12.25
CA LEU A 11 -6.62 -27.79 -11.64
C LEU A 11 -7.69 -27.87 -12.74
N PRO A 12 -8.15 -29.08 -13.13
CA PRO A 12 -9.08 -29.24 -14.22
C PRO A 12 -10.38 -28.48 -13.94
N ALA A 13 -10.88 -27.77 -14.95
CA ALA A 13 -12.15 -27.06 -14.86
C ALA A 13 -13.27 -28.05 -14.57
N GLN A 14 -14.05 -27.78 -13.53
CA GLN A 14 -15.21 -28.59 -13.20
C GLN A 14 -16.45 -28.09 -13.98
N PRO A 15 -17.38 -28.98 -14.37
CA PRO A 15 -18.57 -28.58 -15.13
C PRO A 15 -19.38 -27.46 -14.47
N TRP A 16 -19.51 -27.50 -13.14
CA TRP A 16 -20.22 -26.46 -12.38
C TRP A 16 -19.52 -25.10 -12.43
N GLU A 17 -18.18 -25.07 -12.47
CA GLU A 17 -17.42 -23.81 -12.55
C GLU A 17 -17.71 -23.12 -13.88
N LEU A 18 -17.73 -23.88 -14.97
CA LEU A 18 -18.02 -23.37 -16.31
C LEU A 18 -19.45 -22.84 -16.40
N GLN A 19 -20.43 -23.55 -15.82
CA GLN A 19 -21.81 -23.11 -15.77
C GLN A 19 -21.98 -21.81 -14.97
N VAL A 20 -21.42 -21.74 -13.75
CA VAL A 20 -21.52 -20.55 -12.90
C VAL A 20 -20.80 -19.35 -13.54
N ALA A 21 -19.62 -19.58 -14.12
CA ALA A 21 -18.88 -18.54 -14.82
C ALA A 21 -19.70 -17.96 -15.99
N ALA A 22 -20.31 -18.84 -16.81
CA ALA A 22 -21.15 -18.42 -17.93
C ALA A 22 -22.38 -17.62 -17.47
N VAL A 23 -23.11 -18.10 -16.47
CA VAL A 23 -24.29 -17.40 -15.92
C VAL A 23 -23.91 -16.04 -15.31
N GLY A 24 -22.76 -15.97 -14.65
CA GLY A 24 -22.26 -14.74 -14.03
C GLY A 24 -21.59 -13.76 -15.00
N GLY A 25 -21.39 -14.13 -16.27
CA GLY A 25 -20.60 -13.34 -17.22
C GLY A 25 -19.14 -13.18 -16.80
N LEU A 26 -18.58 -14.17 -16.10
CA LEU A 26 -17.22 -14.18 -15.59
C LEU A 26 -16.33 -15.13 -16.40
N THR A 27 -15.04 -14.82 -16.47
CA THR A 27 -14.05 -15.80 -16.90
C THR A 27 -13.83 -16.85 -15.80
N LEU A 28 -13.35 -18.04 -16.15
CA LEU A 28 -13.04 -19.08 -15.16
C LEU A 28 -12.03 -18.58 -14.11
N SER A 29 -11.02 -17.83 -14.53
CA SER A 29 -10.04 -17.22 -13.62
C SER A 29 -10.67 -16.22 -12.65
N GLN A 30 -11.64 -15.42 -13.11
CA GLN A 30 -12.38 -14.49 -12.25
C GLN A 30 -13.24 -15.21 -11.23
N LEU A 31 -13.96 -16.27 -11.63
CA LEU A 31 -14.77 -17.06 -10.72
C LEU A 31 -13.91 -17.70 -9.62
N ARG A 32 -12.83 -18.40 -10.00
CA ARG A 32 -11.96 -19.06 -9.01
C ARG A 32 -11.30 -18.06 -8.08
N PHE A 33 -10.83 -16.92 -8.62
CA PHE A 33 -10.29 -15.84 -7.79
C PHE A 33 -11.34 -15.31 -6.83
N PHE A 34 -12.57 -15.03 -7.31
CA PHE A 34 -13.67 -14.55 -6.49
C PHE A 34 -13.99 -15.50 -5.34
N ILE A 35 -14.07 -16.81 -5.58
CA ILE A 35 -14.31 -17.82 -4.56
C ILE A 35 -13.21 -17.79 -3.49
N SER A 36 -11.94 -17.86 -3.89
CA SER A 36 -10.80 -17.74 -2.97
C SER A 36 -10.86 -16.44 -2.16
N PHE A 37 -11.24 -15.35 -2.82
CA PHE A 37 -11.29 -14.04 -2.21
C PHE A 37 -12.44 -13.87 -1.20
N MET A 38 -13.58 -14.52 -1.44
CA MET A 38 -14.65 -14.59 -0.43
C MET A 38 -14.24 -15.50 0.73
N LEU A 39 -13.62 -16.64 0.43
CA LEU A 39 -13.16 -17.60 1.43
C LEU A 39 -12.10 -17.00 2.36
N SER A 40 -11.26 -16.07 1.88
CA SER A 40 -10.28 -15.40 2.73
C SER A 40 -10.92 -14.62 3.89
N VAL A 41 -12.15 -14.11 3.73
CA VAL A 41 -12.89 -13.42 4.80
C VAL A 41 -13.26 -14.39 5.93
N ALA A 42 -13.81 -15.55 5.57
CA ALA A 42 -14.15 -16.60 6.54
C ALA A 42 -12.90 -17.15 7.24
N LEU A 43 -11.83 -17.40 6.49
CA LEU A 43 -10.55 -17.83 7.05
C LEU A 43 -9.93 -16.77 7.96
N GLY A 44 -10.09 -15.49 7.64
CA GLY A 44 -9.71 -14.37 8.51
C GLY A 44 -10.42 -14.44 9.85
N ALA A 45 -11.74 -14.68 9.87
CA ALA A 45 -12.50 -14.82 11.11
C ALA A 45 -12.02 -16.01 11.96
N ILE A 46 -11.71 -17.15 11.31
CA ILE A 46 -11.17 -18.34 11.99
C ILE A 46 -9.76 -18.05 12.55
N PHE A 47 -8.93 -17.32 11.82
CA PHE A 47 -7.53 -17.06 12.19
C PHE A 47 -7.39 -16.43 13.58
N LYS A 48 -8.32 -15.52 13.95
CA LYS A 48 -8.33 -14.88 15.27
C LYS A 48 -8.37 -15.89 16.42
N HIS A 49 -9.05 -17.02 16.22
CA HIS A 49 -9.31 -18.02 17.26
C HIS A 49 -8.25 -19.10 17.37
N VAL A 50 -7.24 -19.11 16.50
CA VAL A 50 -6.14 -20.10 16.57
C VAL A 50 -5.27 -19.80 17.80
N PRO A 51 -5.17 -20.72 18.79
CA PRO A 51 -4.72 -20.38 20.13
C PRO A 51 -3.20 -20.30 20.29
N SER A 52 -2.44 -21.16 19.59
CA SER A 52 -0.98 -21.22 19.75
C SER A 52 -0.24 -20.39 18.67
N PRO A 53 0.93 -19.80 18.98
CA PRO A 53 1.74 -19.08 17.99
C PRO A 53 2.14 -19.97 16.80
N ARG A 54 2.61 -21.19 17.07
CA ARG A 54 2.95 -22.16 16.02
C ARG A 54 1.72 -22.54 15.19
N GLY A 55 0.57 -22.74 15.83
CA GLY A 55 -0.69 -22.99 15.15
C GLY A 55 -1.09 -21.84 14.24
N ARG A 56 -0.93 -20.58 14.69
CA ARG A 56 -1.18 -19.38 13.87
C ARG A 56 -0.28 -19.32 12.64
N HIS A 57 1.02 -19.62 12.78
CA HIS A 57 1.92 -19.70 11.64
C HIS A 57 1.52 -20.79 10.63
N ILE A 58 1.23 -22.00 11.12
CA ILE A 58 0.83 -23.13 10.26
C ILE A 58 -0.50 -22.81 9.56
N PHE A 59 -1.49 -22.32 10.29
CA PHE A 59 -2.78 -21.91 9.74
C PHE A 59 -2.59 -20.87 8.63
N SER A 60 -1.83 -19.81 8.91
CA SER A 60 -1.52 -18.73 7.97
C SER A 60 -0.87 -19.25 6.69
N LEU A 61 0.11 -20.16 6.82
CA LEU A 61 0.80 -20.77 5.68
C LEU A 61 -0.13 -21.66 4.85
N VAL A 62 -0.77 -22.64 5.50
CA VAL A 62 -1.58 -23.66 4.82
C VAL A 62 -2.77 -23.02 4.11
N THR A 63 -3.52 -22.17 4.82
CA THR A 63 -4.70 -21.52 4.24
C THR A 63 -4.31 -20.51 3.16
N GLY A 64 -3.23 -19.75 3.36
CA GLY A 64 -2.70 -18.83 2.37
C GLY A 64 -2.28 -19.51 1.06
N VAL A 65 -1.58 -20.64 1.15
CA VAL A 65 -1.19 -21.44 -0.02
C VAL A 65 -2.42 -22.03 -0.71
N ALA A 66 -3.37 -22.60 0.05
CA ALA A 66 -4.60 -23.15 -0.53
C ALA A 66 -5.39 -22.08 -1.32
N LEU A 67 -5.49 -20.86 -0.79
CA LEU A 67 -6.20 -19.75 -1.42
C LEU A 67 -5.59 -19.30 -2.76
N ILE A 68 -4.29 -19.46 -2.97
CA ILE A 68 -3.62 -19.10 -4.23
C ILE A 68 -3.51 -20.29 -5.20
N VAL A 69 -3.47 -21.53 -4.70
CA VAL A 69 -3.41 -22.73 -5.54
C VAL A 69 -4.70 -22.88 -6.35
N TYR A 70 -5.86 -22.64 -5.75
CA TYR A 70 -7.14 -22.79 -6.43
C TYR A 70 -7.31 -21.88 -7.68
N PRO A 71 -7.08 -20.56 -7.61
CA PRO A 71 -7.23 -19.68 -8.76
C PRO A 71 -6.07 -19.74 -9.76
N PHE A 72 -4.87 -20.12 -9.33
CA PHE A 72 -3.66 -19.97 -10.17
C PHE A 72 -2.99 -21.29 -10.57
N GLY A 73 -3.37 -22.45 -10.01
CA GLY A 73 -2.73 -23.73 -10.31
C GLY A 73 -1.21 -23.66 -10.11
N SER A 74 -0.43 -24.17 -11.07
CA SER A 74 1.04 -24.09 -11.04
C SER A 74 1.60 -22.67 -11.06
N GLY A 75 0.81 -21.66 -11.43
CA GLY A 75 1.23 -20.26 -11.37
C GLY A 75 1.68 -19.83 -9.97
N CYS A 76 1.15 -20.47 -8.91
CA CYS A 76 1.58 -20.19 -7.54
C CYS A 76 3.04 -20.58 -7.26
N MET A 77 3.67 -21.42 -8.09
CA MET A 77 5.11 -21.73 -8.01
C MET A 77 5.97 -20.47 -8.16
N HIS A 78 5.46 -19.45 -8.87
CA HIS A 78 6.14 -18.17 -8.99
C HIS A 78 6.30 -17.44 -7.65
N ALA A 79 5.53 -17.80 -6.62
CA ALA A 79 5.71 -17.26 -5.28
C ALA A 79 6.95 -17.82 -4.57
N PHE A 80 7.20 -19.12 -4.74
CA PHE A 80 8.17 -19.86 -3.92
C PHE A 80 9.61 -19.62 -4.36
N VAL A 81 9.87 -19.49 -5.66
CA VAL A 81 11.21 -19.27 -6.21
C VAL A 81 11.87 -17.98 -5.67
N PRO A 82 11.29 -16.78 -5.88
CA PRO A 82 11.88 -15.55 -5.35
C PRO A 82 11.90 -15.53 -3.81
N ALA A 83 10.92 -16.16 -3.15
CA ALA A 83 10.88 -16.26 -1.70
C ALA A 83 12.06 -17.08 -1.14
N ALA A 84 12.36 -18.24 -1.73
CA ALA A 84 13.49 -19.08 -1.33
C ALA A 84 14.82 -18.36 -1.54
N LEU A 85 15.00 -17.69 -2.68
CA LEU A 85 16.21 -16.92 -2.99
C LEU A 85 16.41 -15.76 -2.01
N VAL A 86 15.37 -14.97 -1.74
CA VAL A 86 15.44 -13.87 -0.75
C VAL A 86 15.73 -14.41 0.65
N TYR A 87 15.12 -15.51 1.07
CA TYR A 87 15.39 -16.13 2.36
C TYR A 87 16.84 -16.60 2.48
N ALA A 88 17.40 -17.21 1.42
CA ALA A 88 18.82 -17.58 1.36
C ALA A 88 19.72 -16.34 1.51
N CYS A 89 19.40 -15.23 0.83
CA CYS A 89 20.13 -13.97 1.00
C CYS A 89 20.04 -13.43 2.44
N MET A 90 18.89 -13.51 3.09
CA MET A 90 18.74 -13.12 4.50
C MET A 90 19.62 -14.00 5.40
N ARG A 91 19.65 -15.32 5.16
CA ARG A 91 20.45 -16.26 5.96
C ARG A 91 21.96 -16.07 5.78
N HIS A 92 22.42 -15.80 4.57
CA HIS A 92 23.85 -15.82 4.24
C HIS A 92 24.49 -14.44 4.09
N ALA A 93 23.71 -13.37 3.90
CA ALA A 93 24.22 -12.05 3.57
C ALA A 93 23.43 -10.91 4.25
N ARG A 94 23.24 -10.98 5.58
CA ARG A 94 22.44 -10.00 6.37
C ARG A 94 22.71 -8.54 6.00
N SER A 95 23.97 -8.12 5.86
CA SER A 95 24.34 -6.73 5.56
C SER A 95 23.91 -6.23 4.17
N ARG A 96 23.64 -7.15 3.23
CA ARG A 96 23.27 -6.86 1.83
C ARG A 96 21.92 -7.44 1.41
N CYS A 97 21.25 -8.19 2.28
CA CYS A 97 20.06 -8.96 1.91
C CYS A 97 18.88 -8.09 1.42
N GLY A 98 18.73 -6.86 1.92
CA GLY A 98 17.73 -5.92 1.42
C GLY A 98 18.02 -5.48 -0.03
N THR A 99 19.27 -5.18 -0.36
CA THR A 99 19.68 -4.85 -1.74
C THR A 99 19.52 -6.07 -2.66
N LEU A 100 19.91 -7.25 -2.20
CA LEU A 100 19.73 -8.49 -2.95
C LEU A 100 18.24 -8.82 -3.16
N ALA A 101 17.39 -8.57 -2.18
CA ALA A 101 15.95 -8.74 -2.34
C ALA A 101 15.36 -7.83 -3.42
N TRP A 102 15.83 -6.58 -3.54
CA TRP A 102 15.49 -5.72 -4.67
C TRP A 102 15.97 -6.32 -6.01
N ALA A 103 17.23 -6.77 -6.07
CA ALA A 103 17.84 -7.36 -7.26
C ALA A 103 17.21 -8.70 -7.69
N ILE A 104 16.51 -9.38 -6.79
CA ILE A 104 15.79 -10.64 -7.06
C ILE A 104 14.33 -10.36 -7.38
N ALA A 105 13.60 -9.72 -6.46
CA ALA A 105 12.15 -9.66 -6.51
C ALA A 105 11.62 -8.73 -7.62
N PHE A 106 12.27 -7.58 -7.86
CA PHE A 106 11.83 -6.65 -8.91
C PHE A 106 12.10 -7.18 -10.32
N PRO A 107 13.31 -7.67 -10.66
CA PRO A 107 13.55 -8.28 -11.96
C PRO A 107 12.68 -9.51 -12.22
N TYR A 108 12.39 -10.31 -11.18
CA TYR A 108 11.47 -11.43 -11.29
C TYR A 108 10.03 -10.98 -11.60
N LEU A 109 9.54 -9.93 -10.93
CA LEU A 109 8.25 -9.33 -11.24
C LEU A 109 8.20 -8.80 -12.69
N ILE A 110 9.26 -8.13 -13.14
CA ILE A 110 9.38 -7.64 -14.53
C ILE A 110 9.31 -8.81 -15.52
N LEU A 111 10.02 -9.91 -15.25
CA LEU A 111 9.97 -11.12 -16.07
C LEU A 111 8.53 -11.67 -16.14
N GLN A 112 7.80 -11.69 -15.02
CA GLN A 112 6.39 -12.13 -15.01
C GLN A 112 5.50 -11.21 -15.85
N HIS A 113 5.67 -9.89 -15.74
CA HIS A 113 4.93 -8.94 -16.59
C HIS A 113 5.16 -9.20 -18.08
N VAL A 114 6.39 -9.54 -18.48
CA VAL A 114 6.74 -9.87 -19.87
C VAL A 114 6.13 -11.20 -20.30
N LEU A 115 6.34 -12.26 -19.51
CA LEU A 115 5.89 -13.60 -19.87
C LEU A 115 4.37 -13.73 -19.96
N GLN A 116 3.63 -12.99 -19.13
CA GLN A 116 2.17 -13.08 -19.05
C GLN A 116 1.44 -11.96 -19.81
N ALA A 117 2.16 -11.01 -20.41
CA ALA A 117 1.58 -9.79 -20.98
C ALA A 117 0.56 -9.12 -20.02
N SER A 118 0.88 -9.09 -18.73
CA SER A 118 -0.11 -9.01 -17.64
C SER A 118 -1.04 -7.80 -17.70
N GLY A 119 -0.58 -6.68 -18.28
CA GLY A 119 -1.42 -5.48 -18.46
C GLY A 119 -2.57 -5.73 -19.43
N ALA A 120 -2.30 -6.34 -20.60
CA ALA A 120 -3.32 -6.67 -21.58
C ALA A 120 -4.28 -7.72 -21.02
N ALA A 121 -3.75 -8.79 -20.41
CA ALA A 121 -4.54 -9.81 -19.73
C ALA A 121 -5.49 -9.20 -18.68
N TRP A 122 -4.99 -8.27 -17.84
CA TRP A 122 -5.79 -7.56 -16.85
C TRP A 122 -6.86 -6.65 -17.46
N LYS A 123 -6.57 -5.98 -18.58
CA LYS A 123 -7.54 -5.15 -19.32
C LYS A 123 -8.69 -6.02 -19.85
N GLU A 124 -8.37 -7.19 -20.38
CA GLU A 124 -9.32 -8.19 -20.90
C GLU A 124 -10.05 -8.97 -19.79
N GLY A 125 -9.65 -8.79 -18.52
CA GLY A 125 -10.29 -9.43 -17.37
C GLY A 125 -9.76 -10.84 -17.06
N HIS A 126 -8.66 -11.26 -17.66
CA HIS A 126 -7.92 -12.45 -17.27
C HIS A 126 -7.09 -12.18 -16.00
N LEU A 127 -7.11 -13.15 -15.08
CA LEU A 127 -6.37 -13.06 -13.82
C LEU A 127 -5.26 -14.11 -13.81
N ASP A 128 -4.02 -13.64 -13.82
CA ASP A 128 -2.82 -14.45 -13.65
C ASP A 128 -2.22 -14.27 -12.24
N PHE A 129 -1.09 -14.94 -11.97
CA PHE A 129 -0.40 -14.80 -10.69
C PHE A 129 0.31 -13.44 -10.53
N THR A 130 0.45 -12.64 -11.60
CA THR A 130 1.26 -11.41 -11.60
C THR A 130 0.74 -10.40 -10.58
N GLY A 131 -0.59 -10.26 -10.43
CA GLY A 131 -1.18 -9.39 -9.41
C GLY A 131 -0.81 -9.78 -7.97
N ALA A 132 -0.75 -11.09 -7.68
CA ALA A 132 -0.30 -11.60 -6.40
C ALA A 132 1.23 -11.42 -6.23
N GLN A 133 2.00 -11.63 -7.31
CA GLN A 133 3.44 -11.40 -7.36
C GLN A 133 3.80 -9.94 -7.06
N MET A 134 2.99 -8.98 -7.51
CA MET A 134 3.16 -7.56 -7.19
C MET A 134 3.17 -7.33 -5.68
N VAL A 135 2.18 -7.86 -4.96
CA VAL A 135 2.10 -7.76 -3.49
C VAL A 135 3.26 -8.54 -2.84
N LEU A 136 3.58 -9.74 -3.33
CA LEU A 136 4.68 -10.55 -2.82
C LEU A 136 6.02 -9.80 -2.87
N THR A 137 6.27 -9.11 -3.98
CA THR A 137 7.49 -8.33 -4.21
C THR A 137 7.70 -7.28 -3.12
N LEU A 138 6.63 -6.56 -2.75
CA LEU A 138 6.68 -5.57 -1.66
C LEU A 138 7.06 -6.22 -0.33
N ARG A 139 6.47 -7.39 -0.03
CA ARG A 139 6.70 -8.14 1.22
C ARG A 139 8.11 -8.70 1.31
N LEU A 140 8.62 -9.31 0.25
CA LEU A 140 9.97 -9.86 0.18
C LEU A 140 11.03 -8.78 0.40
N ILE A 141 10.88 -7.65 -0.27
CA ILE A 141 11.79 -6.52 -0.10
C ILE A 141 11.67 -5.95 1.31
N ALA A 142 10.45 -5.74 1.81
CA ALA A 142 10.24 -5.15 3.13
C ALA A 142 10.87 -6.00 4.24
N VAL A 143 10.61 -7.31 4.27
CA VAL A 143 11.15 -8.18 5.33
C VAL A 143 12.68 -8.29 5.26
N ALA A 144 13.26 -8.38 4.06
CA ALA A 144 14.71 -8.43 3.90
C ALA A 144 15.39 -7.11 4.29
N VAL A 145 14.81 -5.97 3.89
CA VAL A 145 15.31 -4.65 4.27
C VAL A 145 15.18 -4.42 5.77
N SER A 146 14.04 -4.76 6.38
CA SER A 146 13.83 -4.65 7.81
C SER A 146 14.75 -5.56 8.61
N TYR A 147 15.07 -6.74 8.09
CA TYR A 147 16.06 -7.65 8.67
C TYR A 147 17.50 -7.10 8.56
N GLN A 148 17.87 -6.55 7.40
CA GLN A 148 19.16 -5.86 7.21
C GLN A 148 19.33 -4.70 8.18
N ASP A 149 18.30 -3.85 8.34
CA ASP A 149 18.35 -2.71 9.25
C ASP A 149 18.29 -3.12 10.72
N GLY A 150 17.74 -4.29 11.04
CA GLY A 150 17.85 -4.90 12.37
C GLY A 150 19.29 -5.18 12.81
N GLY A 151 20.27 -5.15 11.89
CA GLY A 151 21.69 -5.24 12.20
C GLY A 151 22.33 -3.91 12.61
N LYS A 152 21.59 -2.79 12.58
CA LYS A 152 22.09 -1.45 12.87
C LYS A 152 21.49 -0.88 14.16
N PRO A 153 22.19 0.03 14.85
CA PRO A 153 21.62 0.79 15.96
C PRO A 153 20.38 1.60 15.54
N ALA A 154 19.35 1.63 16.39
CA ALA A 154 18.09 2.34 16.09
C ALA A 154 18.30 3.83 15.81
N ALA A 155 19.26 4.47 16.49
CA ALA A 155 19.59 5.89 16.33
C ALA A 155 20.14 6.25 14.94
N GLN A 156 20.64 5.27 14.18
CA GLN A 156 21.14 5.47 12.81
C GLN A 156 20.05 5.28 11.75
N LEU A 157 18.85 4.90 12.16
CA LEU A 157 17.72 4.63 11.27
C LEU A 157 16.70 5.76 11.37
N GLN A 158 15.96 5.95 10.27
CA GLN A 158 14.76 6.77 10.32
C GLN A 158 13.72 6.13 11.25
N GLU A 159 12.87 6.96 11.86
CA GLU A 159 11.89 6.53 12.87
C GLU A 159 11.05 5.31 12.43
N TYR A 160 10.58 5.29 11.18
CA TYR A 160 9.81 4.17 10.65
C TYR A 160 10.65 2.89 10.57
N ALA A 161 11.84 2.95 9.98
CA ALA A 161 12.74 1.81 9.85
C ALA A 161 13.19 1.29 11.23
N ALA A 162 13.46 2.18 12.19
CA ALA A 162 13.80 1.82 13.56
C ALA A 162 12.67 1.04 14.26
N ARG A 163 11.41 1.42 14.02
CA ARG A 163 10.23 0.74 14.58
C ARG A 163 9.89 -0.58 13.90
N LYS A 164 10.14 -0.72 12.61
CA LYS A 164 9.77 -1.90 11.81
C LYS A 164 10.91 -2.90 11.59
N ARG A 165 12.08 -2.65 12.17
CA ARG A 165 13.24 -3.53 12.05
C ARG A 165 12.97 -4.94 12.59
N VAL A 166 13.54 -5.93 11.93
CA VAL A 166 13.47 -7.34 12.31
C VAL A 166 14.85 -7.76 12.80
N CYS A 167 15.02 -7.88 14.12
CA CYS A 167 16.34 -8.09 14.72
C CYS A 167 16.86 -9.53 14.53
N GLN A 168 15.97 -10.53 14.56
CA GLN A 168 16.31 -11.95 14.48
C GLN A 168 15.88 -12.56 13.14
N LEU A 169 16.59 -13.60 12.68
CA LEU A 169 16.25 -14.26 11.42
C LEU A 169 14.97 -15.07 11.65
N PRO A 170 13.86 -14.80 10.94
CA PRO A 170 12.69 -15.64 11.06
C PRO A 170 13.02 -17.06 10.62
N SER A 171 12.49 -18.04 11.32
CA SER A 171 12.49 -19.43 10.85
C SER A 171 11.79 -19.54 9.48
N PRO A 172 12.03 -20.60 8.70
CA PRO A 172 11.34 -20.79 7.43
C PRO A 172 9.80 -20.76 7.61
N LEU A 173 9.29 -21.35 8.68
CA LEU A 173 7.86 -21.32 9.00
C LEU A 173 7.36 -19.89 9.24
N GLU A 174 8.05 -19.08 10.05
CA GLU A 174 7.69 -17.67 10.29
C GLU A 174 7.73 -16.85 9.00
N PHE A 175 8.79 -17.01 8.20
CA PHE A 175 8.96 -16.31 6.94
C PHE A 175 7.85 -16.64 5.94
N PHE A 176 7.61 -17.92 5.65
CA PHE A 176 6.57 -18.31 4.68
C PHE A 176 5.17 -18.05 5.21
N SER A 177 4.92 -18.25 6.51
CA SER A 177 3.62 -17.90 7.11
C SER A 177 3.32 -16.41 7.00
N TYR A 178 4.33 -15.53 7.11
CA TYR A 178 4.19 -14.11 6.80
C TYR A 178 3.80 -13.96 5.34
N LEU A 179 4.61 -14.40 4.37
CA LEU A 179 4.38 -14.18 2.95
C LEU A 179 2.97 -14.59 2.46
N PHE A 180 2.43 -15.69 2.98
CA PHE A 180 1.12 -16.22 2.60
C PHE A 180 -0.04 -15.81 3.52
N ALA A 181 0.22 -14.98 4.53
CA ALA A 181 -0.76 -14.70 5.57
C ALA A 181 -2.12 -14.17 5.08
N ALA A 182 -3.18 -14.78 5.63
CA ALA A 182 -4.58 -14.37 5.57
C ALA A 182 -5.16 -14.20 4.15
N GLY A 183 -4.63 -14.92 3.14
CA GLY A 183 -5.11 -14.81 1.75
C GLY A 183 -4.87 -13.46 1.09
N ASN A 184 -4.21 -12.57 1.82
CA ASN A 184 -4.05 -11.17 1.48
C ASN A 184 -3.02 -10.95 0.36
N LEU A 185 -2.34 -12.03 -0.05
CA LEU A 185 -1.53 -12.04 -1.26
C LEU A 185 -2.36 -11.85 -2.54
N LEU A 186 -3.65 -12.18 -2.53
CA LEU A 186 -4.53 -12.07 -3.70
C LEU A 186 -4.69 -10.62 -4.18
N ALA A 187 -4.79 -9.64 -3.28
CA ALA A 187 -5.04 -8.23 -3.64
C ALA A 187 -4.36 -7.19 -2.73
N GLY A 188 -3.59 -7.60 -1.72
CA GLY A 188 -3.14 -6.72 -0.62
C GLY A 188 -4.27 -6.41 0.36
N PRO A 189 -4.04 -5.57 1.39
CA PRO A 189 -2.95 -4.61 1.52
C PRO A 189 -1.56 -5.16 1.88
N PHE A 190 -0.49 -4.54 1.41
CA PHE A 190 0.84 -4.77 2.00
C PHE A 190 0.83 -4.51 3.52
N PHE A 191 1.54 -5.35 4.29
CA PHE A 191 1.78 -5.13 5.72
C PHE A 191 3.16 -5.57 6.18
N GLU A 192 3.62 -4.96 7.27
CA GLU A 192 4.96 -5.13 7.81
C GLU A 192 5.16 -6.48 8.50
N ALA A 193 6.35 -7.07 8.34
CA ALA A 193 6.68 -8.35 8.95
C ALA A 193 6.73 -8.28 10.48
N SER A 194 7.25 -7.18 11.04
CA SER A 194 7.28 -6.96 12.49
C SER A 194 5.89 -7.04 13.10
N ASP A 195 4.92 -6.38 12.46
CA ASP A 195 3.54 -6.34 12.94
C ASP A 195 2.87 -7.71 12.86
N PHE A 196 3.17 -8.47 11.81
CA PHE A 196 2.69 -9.84 11.69
C PHE A 196 3.26 -10.75 12.79
N PHE A 197 4.57 -10.66 13.05
CA PHE A 197 5.19 -11.46 14.11
C PHE A 197 4.67 -11.09 15.50
N ASP A 198 4.51 -9.79 15.78
CA ASP A 198 3.90 -9.33 17.03
C ASP A 198 2.44 -9.80 17.17
N TYR A 199 1.65 -9.75 16.08
CA TYR A 199 0.28 -10.27 16.08
C TYR A 199 0.24 -11.78 16.35
N VAL A 200 1.09 -12.58 15.67
CA VAL A 200 1.13 -14.04 15.87
C VAL A 200 1.62 -14.38 17.28
N GLN A 201 2.50 -13.60 17.87
CA GLN A 201 2.96 -13.80 19.24
C GLN A 201 2.07 -13.15 20.31
N ARG A 202 1.00 -12.43 19.92
CA ARG A 202 0.16 -11.64 20.85
C ARG A 202 1.00 -10.67 21.69
N LYS A 203 1.83 -9.88 21.03
CA LYS A 203 2.71 -8.86 21.63
C LYS A 203 2.28 -7.46 21.24
N GLY A 204 2.83 -6.46 21.93
CA GLY A 204 2.68 -5.06 21.57
C GLY A 204 1.23 -4.60 21.70
N GLU A 205 0.58 -4.30 20.58
CA GLU A 205 -0.82 -3.86 20.50
C GLU A 205 -1.84 -5.02 20.53
N TRP A 206 -1.36 -6.27 20.45
CA TRP A 206 -2.19 -7.49 20.51
C TRP A 206 -1.95 -8.30 21.78
N ASP A 207 -1.34 -7.68 22.80
CA ASP A 207 -1.08 -8.31 24.09
C ASP A 207 -2.37 -8.47 24.90
N GLU A 208 -2.92 -9.67 24.88
CA GLU A 208 -4.17 -10.00 25.56
C GLU A 208 -4.02 -10.07 27.09
N SER A 209 -2.79 -10.10 27.62
CA SER A 209 -2.56 -10.05 29.08
C SER A 209 -2.87 -8.67 29.67
N VAL A 210 -2.87 -7.63 28.83
CA VAL A 210 -3.24 -6.26 29.21
C VAL A 210 -4.71 -6.03 28.81
N PRO A 211 -5.64 -5.84 29.77
CA PRO A 211 -7.08 -5.74 29.48
C PRO A 211 -7.42 -4.66 28.44
N ALA A 212 -6.73 -3.52 28.48
CA ALA A 212 -6.93 -2.40 27.54
C ALA A 212 -6.52 -2.72 26.09
N LYS A 213 -5.72 -3.78 25.88
CA LYS A 213 -5.21 -4.21 24.57
C LYS A 213 -5.91 -5.47 24.04
N ARG A 214 -6.86 -6.01 24.80
CA ARG A 214 -7.68 -7.14 24.36
C ARG A 214 -8.41 -6.77 23.07
N ILE A 215 -8.24 -7.60 22.04
CA ILE A 215 -8.79 -7.32 20.71
C ILE A 215 -10.33 -7.32 20.77
N PRO A 216 -10.99 -6.19 20.51
CA PRO A 216 -12.45 -6.10 20.56
C PRO A 216 -13.10 -6.92 19.44
N SER A 217 -14.43 -6.98 19.44
CA SER A 217 -15.16 -7.71 18.40
C SER A 217 -14.93 -7.07 17.02
N PRO A 218 -14.42 -7.82 16.02
CA PRO A 218 -14.23 -7.32 14.67
C PRO A 218 -15.51 -7.37 13.82
N LEU A 219 -16.62 -7.89 14.36
CA LEU A 219 -17.81 -8.26 13.58
C LEU A 219 -18.38 -7.07 12.80
N VAL A 220 -18.76 -6.01 13.50
CA VAL A 220 -19.32 -4.79 12.89
C VAL A 220 -18.36 -4.13 11.91
N PRO A 221 -17.10 -3.79 12.26
CA PRO A 221 -16.19 -3.15 11.32
C PRO A 221 -15.83 -4.05 10.12
N GLY A 222 -15.73 -5.36 10.34
CA GLY A 222 -15.47 -6.36 9.30
C GLY A 222 -16.63 -6.44 8.30
N LEU A 223 -17.86 -6.57 8.78
CA LEU A 223 -19.07 -6.60 7.94
C LEU A 223 -19.28 -5.27 7.19
N LEU A 224 -19.13 -4.14 7.85
CA LEU A 224 -19.24 -2.82 7.21
C LEU A 224 -18.23 -2.67 6.07
N ARG A 225 -17.00 -3.18 6.24
CA ARG A 225 -15.99 -3.14 5.20
C ARG A 225 -16.32 -4.12 4.07
N PHE A 226 -16.77 -5.33 4.40
CA PHE A 226 -17.17 -6.36 3.44
C PHE A 226 -18.30 -5.88 2.52
N PHE A 227 -19.41 -5.41 3.10
CA PHE A 227 -20.57 -4.94 2.33
C PHE A 227 -20.28 -3.70 1.49
N LYS A 228 -19.39 -2.80 1.93
CA LYS A 228 -18.88 -1.71 1.08
C LYS A 228 -18.20 -2.25 -0.17
N GLY A 229 -17.42 -3.32 -0.03
CA GLY A 229 -16.82 -4.02 -1.16
C GLY A 229 -17.87 -4.60 -2.10
N LEU A 230 -18.87 -5.31 -1.57
CA LEU A 230 -19.94 -5.90 -2.39
C LEU A 230 -20.76 -4.86 -3.15
N ILE A 231 -21.05 -3.70 -2.55
CA ILE A 231 -21.70 -2.59 -3.25
C ILE A 231 -20.85 -2.10 -4.42
N CYS A 232 -19.52 -1.98 -4.22
CA CYS A 232 -18.61 -1.59 -5.31
C CYS A 232 -18.59 -2.64 -6.43
N ALA A 233 -18.59 -3.93 -6.10
CA ALA A 233 -18.67 -5.00 -7.09
C ALA A 233 -19.97 -4.94 -7.90
N ALA A 234 -21.12 -4.82 -7.24
CA ALA A 234 -22.43 -4.74 -7.90
C ALA A 234 -22.52 -3.53 -8.86
N LEU A 235 -22.03 -2.37 -8.42
CA LEU A 235 -21.96 -1.17 -9.27
C LEU A 235 -21.00 -1.37 -10.45
N TRP A 236 -19.84 -1.99 -10.23
CA TRP A 236 -18.88 -2.27 -11.30
C TRP A 236 -19.46 -3.24 -12.34
N THR A 237 -20.05 -4.36 -11.92
CA THR A 237 -20.67 -5.34 -12.82
C THR A 237 -21.78 -4.68 -13.66
N LYS A 238 -22.59 -3.81 -13.05
CA LYS A 238 -23.66 -3.10 -13.76
C LYS A 238 -23.15 -2.07 -14.79
N LEU A 239 -22.06 -1.37 -14.48
CA LEU A 239 -21.62 -0.19 -15.25
C LEU A 239 -20.49 -0.49 -16.23
N SER A 240 -19.66 -1.50 -15.98
CA SER A 240 -18.42 -1.73 -16.72
C SER A 240 -18.62 -2.08 -18.19
N GLY A 241 -19.72 -2.75 -18.55
CA GLY A 241 -20.03 -3.08 -19.94
C GLY A 241 -20.31 -1.85 -20.81
N SER A 242 -20.95 -0.81 -20.26
CA SER A 242 -21.26 0.44 -21.00
C SER A 242 -20.20 1.53 -20.82
N TYR A 243 -19.47 1.50 -19.70
CA TYR A 243 -18.54 2.56 -19.28
C TYR A 243 -17.15 2.00 -18.94
N GLY A 244 -16.69 1.05 -19.74
CA GLY A 244 -15.34 0.49 -19.69
C GLY A 244 -14.30 1.33 -20.42
N PRO A 245 -13.00 0.99 -20.31
CA PRO A 245 -11.91 1.68 -21.00
C PRO A 245 -12.08 1.76 -22.52
N ASP A 246 -12.67 0.73 -23.13
CA ASP A 246 -12.88 0.65 -24.59
C ASP A 246 -13.75 1.80 -25.12
N LEU A 247 -14.62 2.38 -24.28
CA LEU A 247 -15.38 3.58 -24.64
C LEU A 247 -14.45 4.76 -24.96
N LEU A 248 -13.34 4.91 -24.22
CA LEU A 248 -12.36 5.98 -24.44
C LEU A 248 -11.53 5.77 -25.71
N GLU A 249 -11.43 4.53 -26.17
CA GLU A 249 -10.72 4.14 -27.40
C GLU A 249 -11.66 4.20 -28.64
N SER A 250 -12.97 4.28 -28.42
CA SER A 250 -13.96 4.30 -29.49
C SER A 250 -13.80 5.50 -30.43
N ARG A 251 -14.02 5.28 -31.73
CA ARG A 251 -14.03 6.35 -32.74
C ARG A 251 -15.00 7.47 -32.37
N TRP A 252 -16.18 7.09 -31.87
CA TRP A 252 -17.19 8.03 -31.41
C TRP A 252 -16.64 8.95 -30.30
N PHE A 253 -15.99 8.40 -29.27
CA PHE A 253 -15.39 9.22 -28.22
C PHE A 253 -14.30 10.12 -28.80
N LEU A 254 -13.39 9.57 -29.61
CA LEU A 254 -12.22 10.30 -30.08
C LEU A 254 -12.59 11.43 -31.07
N GLN A 255 -13.53 11.19 -31.99
CA GLN A 255 -13.79 12.08 -33.14
C GLN A 255 -15.10 12.87 -33.02
N GLU A 256 -16.14 12.30 -32.40
CA GLU A 256 -17.50 12.87 -32.48
C GLU A 256 -17.97 13.50 -31.16
N ALA A 257 -17.54 12.97 -30.02
CA ALA A 257 -17.96 13.48 -28.72
C ALA A 257 -17.43 14.90 -28.47
N GLY A 258 -18.34 15.81 -28.08
CA GLY A 258 -17.99 17.17 -27.68
C GLY A 258 -17.08 17.21 -26.44
N LEU A 259 -16.31 18.30 -26.29
CA LEU A 259 -15.24 18.42 -25.29
C LEU A 259 -15.74 18.22 -23.84
N ALA A 260 -16.85 18.86 -23.48
CA ALA A 260 -17.43 18.70 -22.13
C ALA A 260 -17.85 17.25 -21.85
N ARG A 261 -18.42 16.58 -22.86
CA ARG A 261 -18.81 15.17 -22.76
C ARG A 261 -17.59 14.26 -22.62
N LYS A 262 -16.50 14.55 -23.34
CA LYS A 262 -15.23 13.81 -23.20
C LYS A 262 -14.68 13.89 -21.77
N PHE A 263 -14.65 15.07 -21.16
CA PHE A 263 -14.19 15.22 -19.77
C PHE A 263 -15.09 14.52 -18.77
N PHE A 264 -16.42 14.59 -18.95
CA PHE A 264 -17.35 13.84 -18.13
C PHE A 264 -17.10 12.32 -18.24
N LEU A 265 -16.93 11.81 -19.45
CA LEU A 265 -16.68 10.38 -19.68
C LEU A 265 -15.31 9.93 -19.14
N LEU A 266 -14.26 10.74 -19.26
CA LEU A 266 -12.97 10.47 -18.62
C LEU A 266 -13.16 10.28 -17.11
N TRP A 267 -13.85 11.21 -16.45
CA TRP A 267 -14.17 11.10 -15.03
C TRP A 267 -14.98 9.84 -14.71
N PHE A 268 -16.05 9.59 -15.46
CA PHE A 268 -17.00 8.53 -15.16
C PHE A 268 -16.43 7.13 -15.43
N VAL A 269 -15.77 6.91 -16.58
CA VAL A 269 -15.06 5.65 -16.88
C VAL A 269 -13.96 5.40 -15.84
N GLY A 270 -13.25 6.45 -15.43
CA GLY A 270 -12.26 6.37 -14.37
C GLY A 270 -12.85 5.97 -13.01
N LEU A 271 -14.00 6.52 -12.62
CA LEU A 271 -14.74 6.10 -11.43
C LEU A 271 -15.17 4.63 -11.52
N VAL A 272 -15.79 4.23 -12.63
CA VAL A 272 -16.25 2.85 -12.86
C VAL A 272 -15.08 1.88 -12.73
N ALA A 273 -13.94 2.17 -13.35
CA ALA A 273 -12.75 1.34 -13.22
C ALA A 273 -12.19 1.27 -11.79
N ARG A 274 -12.35 2.32 -10.97
CA ARG A 274 -11.92 2.28 -9.56
C ARG A 274 -12.78 1.35 -8.70
N LEU A 275 -14.05 1.14 -9.05
CA LEU A 275 -14.97 0.31 -8.28
C LEU A 275 -14.44 -1.14 -8.09
N LYS A 276 -13.82 -1.75 -9.11
CA LYS A 276 -13.22 -3.09 -8.97
C LYS A 276 -12.06 -3.12 -7.97
N TYR A 277 -11.24 -2.07 -7.91
CA TYR A 277 -10.17 -1.95 -6.91
C TYR A 277 -10.72 -1.69 -5.50
N TYR A 278 -11.77 -0.88 -5.37
CA TYR A 278 -12.47 -0.68 -4.10
C TYR A 278 -13.11 -1.94 -3.57
N PHE A 279 -13.73 -2.74 -4.44
CA PHE A 279 -14.20 -4.08 -4.11
C PHE A 279 -13.05 -4.94 -3.61
N ALA A 280 -11.99 -5.08 -4.42
CA ALA A 280 -10.85 -5.93 -4.11
C ALA A 280 -10.28 -5.58 -2.72
N TRP A 281 -9.83 -4.34 -2.55
CA TRP A 281 -9.21 -3.93 -1.30
C TRP A 281 -10.15 -3.96 -0.10
N ALA A 282 -11.44 -3.64 -0.26
CA ALA A 282 -12.37 -3.69 0.87
C ALA A 282 -12.57 -5.12 1.38
N VAL A 283 -12.69 -6.11 0.51
CA VAL A 283 -12.85 -7.52 0.93
C VAL A 283 -11.59 -8.03 1.62
N ALA A 284 -10.41 -7.75 1.07
CA ALA A 284 -9.16 -8.15 1.71
C ALA A 284 -8.94 -7.44 3.06
N GLU A 285 -9.22 -6.14 3.14
CA GLU A 285 -9.22 -5.39 4.41
C GLU A 285 -10.21 -6.01 5.41
N SER A 286 -11.38 -6.46 4.96
CA SER A 286 -12.36 -7.13 5.81
C SER A 286 -11.81 -8.43 6.40
N ALA A 287 -11.16 -9.28 5.58
CA ALA A 287 -10.48 -10.49 6.06
C ALA A 287 -9.44 -10.18 7.15
N LEU A 288 -8.63 -9.14 6.97
CA LEU A 288 -7.65 -8.70 7.97
C LEU A 288 -8.31 -8.12 9.24
N ILE A 289 -9.42 -7.41 9.11
CA ILE A 289 -10.21 -6.93 10.25
C ILE A 289 -10.75 -8.12 11.05
N PHE A 290 -11.39 -9.09 10.40
CA PHE A 290 -11.89 -10.29 11.06
C PHE A 290 -10.80 -11.07 11.78
N SER A 291 -9.59 -11.12 11.22
CA SER A 291 -8.44 -11.76 11.89
C SER A 291 -7.98 -11.05 13.16
N GLY A 292 -8.26 -9.75 13.34
CA GLY A 292 -7.68 -8.96 14.41
C GLY A 292 -6.38 -8.22 14.02
N LEU A 293 -5.76 -8.56 12.89
CA LEU A 293 -4.48 -7.95 12.46
C LEU A 293 -4.61 -6.44 12.18
N CYS A 294 -5.78 -5.97 11.76
CA CYS A 294 -5.99 -4.53 11.51
C CYS A 294 -6.24 -3.69 12.77
N TYR A 295 -6.27 -4.29 13.96
CA TYR A 295 -6.47 -3.56 15.22
C TYR A 295 -5.30 -2.61 15.50
N ASN A 296 -5.64 -1.39 15.93
CA ASN A 296 -4.70 -0.28 16.08
C ASN A 296 -5.01 0.58 17.32
N GLY A 297 -5.35 -0.08 18.43
CA GLY A 297 -5.69 0.61 19.68
C GLY A 297 -7.08 1.26 19.65
N HIS A 298 -7.23 2.34 20.42
CA HIS A 298 -8.49 3.07 20.58
C HIS A 298 -8.30 4.56 20.24
N THR A 299 -9.40 5.22 19.89
CA THR A 299 -9.45 6.69 19.82
C THR A 299 -9.36 7.30 21.23
N PRO A 300 -9.09 8.62 21.36
CA PRO A 300 -9.17 9.30 22.65
C PRO A 300 -10.52 9.11 23.36
N GLU A 301 -11.60 8.94 22.59
CA GLU A 301 -12.97 8.68 23.07
C GLU A 301 -13.22 7.19 23.40
N GLY A 302 -12.21 6.33 23.30
CA GLY A 302 -12.30 4.92 23.65
C GLY A 302 -12.87 4.01 22.56
N ALA A 303 -13.09 4.50 21.33
CA ALA A 303 -13.61 3.67 20.23
C ALA A 303 -12.50 2.84 19.56
N PRO A 304 -12.71 1.55 19.26
CA PRO A 304 -11.66 0.70 18.72
C PRO A 304 -11.31 1.04 17.27
N LEU A 305 -10.01 1.10 16.97
CA LEU A 305 -9.47 1.44 15.66
C LEU A 305 -9.12 0.19 14.85
N TRP A 306 -9.71 0.10 13.66
CA TRP A 306 -9.52 -0.98 12.68
C TRP A 306 -8.86 -0.48 11.41
N ASN A 307 -7.80 0.32 11.57
CA ASN A 307 -7.22 1.12 10.50
C ASN A 307 -5.71 0.96 10.32
N ARG A 308 -5.09 -0.08 10.90
CA ARG A 308 -3.64 -0.34 10.77
C ARG A 308 -3.23 -0.51 9.30
N TYR A 309 -3.99 -1.32 8.56
CA TYR A 309 -3.79 -1.55 7.14
C TYR A 309 -5.08 -1.22 6.39
N ILE A 310 -5.04 -0.14 5.61
CA ILE A 310 -6.11 0.32 4.74
C ILE A 310 -5.46 0.61 3.40
N ASN A 311 -6.06 0.18 2.30
CA ASN A 311 -5.67 0.54 0.95
C ASN A 311 -6.56 1.63 0.36
N SER A 312 -7.86 1.67 0.70
CA SER A 312 -8.78 2.68 0.16
C SER A 312 -9.57 3.44 1.22
N ARG A 313 -9.57 4.76 1.04
CA ARG A 313 -10.48 5.71 1.68
C ARG A 313 -11.38 6.34 0.62
N ILE A 314 -12.30 5.55 0.06
CA ILE A 314 -13.17 5.88 -1.09
C ILE A 314 -13.64 7.34 -1.10
N ARG A 315 -14.30 7.81 -0.04
CA ARG A 315 -14.80 9.20 0.04
C ARG A 315 -13.69 10.25 -0.12
N ARG A 316 -12.51 10.01 0.44
CA ARG A 316 -11.37 10.94 0.36
C ARG A 316 -10.65 10.87 -1.00
N VAL A 317 -10.87 9.81 -1.77
CA VAL A 317 -10.41 9.72 -3.16
C VAL A 317 -11.36 10.45 -4.08
N GLU A 318 -12.66 10.14 -4.02
CA GLU A 318 -13.65 10.70 -4.96
C GLU A 318 -13.97 12.17 -4.70
N PHE A 319 -13.90 12.63 -3.44
CA PHE A 319 -14.15 14.02 -3.05
C PHE A 319 -12.88 14.74 -2.58
N ASN A 320 -11.75 14.44 -3.24
CA ASN A 320 -10.45 14.94 -2.82
C ASN A 320 -10.26 16.45 -3.08
N LEU A 321 -9.90 17.18 -2.03
CA LEU A 321 -9.54 18.60 -2.11
C LEU A 321 -8.04 18.85 -2.29
N SER A 322 -7.19 17.82 -2.28
CA SER A 322 -5.74 17.97 -2.38
C SER A 322 -5.12 16.80 -3.12
N LEU A 323 -4.81 16.98 -4.41
CA LEU A 323 -4.17 15.95 -5.25
C LEU A 323 -2.89 15.35 -4.64
N PRO A 324 -1.98 16.11 -3.98
CA PRO A 324 -0.83 15.53 -3.29
C PRO A 324 -1.21 14.57 -2.16
N ASN A 325 -2.38 14.76 -1.54
CA ASN A 325 -2.88 13.90 -0.48
C ASN A 325 -3.55 12.62 -1.02
N LEU A 326 -3.67 12.45 -2.34
CA LEU A 326 -4.29 11.28 -2.94
C LEU A 326 -3.54 9.98 -2.55
N ALA A 327 -2.21 10.01 -2.50
CA ALA A 327 -1.39 8.88 -2.10
C ALA A 327 -1.65 8.40 -0.66
N ALA A 328 -2.21 9.24 0.20
CA ALA A 328 -2.63 8.88 1.56
C ALA A 328 -4.07 8.35 1.66
N ASN A 329 -4.76 8.23 0.51
CA ASN A 329 -6.15 7.77 0.44
C ASN A 329 -6.40 6.68 -0.62
N TRP A 330 -5.55 6.56 -1.63
CA TRP A 330 -5.58 5.55 -2.69
C TRP A 330 -4.36 4.64 -2.62
N ASN A 331 -4.58 3.32 -2.63
CA ASN A 331 -3.55 2.28 -2.49
C ASN A 331 -2.56 2.58 -1.36
N VAL A 332 -3.09 2.95 -0.19
CA VAL A 332 -2.33 3.60 0.89
C VAL A 332 -1.18 2.75 1.42
N CYS A 333 -1.34 1.42 1.56
CA CYS A 333 -0.25 0.58 2.03
C CYS A 333 0.90 0.50 1.02
N THR A 334 0.61 0.45 -0.28
CA THR A 334 1.65 0.54 -1.33
C THR A 334 2.28 1.93 -1.35
N GLY A 335 1.50 2.99 -1.14
CA GLY A 335 2.02 4.36 -1.01
C GLY A 335 2.98 4.53 0.17
N LEU A 336 2.66 3.93 1.32
CA LEU A 336 3.55 3.88 2.49
C LEU A 336 4.81 3.06 2.20
N TRP A 337 4.66 1.94 1.49
CA TRP A 337 5.82 1.16 1.06
C TRP A 337 6.75 1.99 0.16
N LEU A 338 6.20 2.65 -0.87
CA LEU A 338 6.97 3.53 -1.76
C LEU A 338 7.64 4.67 -0.97
N ARG A 339 6.95 5.22 0.02
CA ARG A 339 7.52 6.25 0.90
C ARG A 339 8.76 5.73 1.64
N HIS A 340 8.63 4.62 2.36
CA HIS A 340 9.65 4.16 3.31
C HIS A 340 10.76 3.29 2.69
N TYR A 341 10.47 2.59 1.59
CA TYR A 341 11.42 1.70 0.93
C TYR A 341 12.02 2.28 -0.35
N VAL A 342 11.45 3.35 -0.90
CA VAL A 342 11.97 4.02 -2.11
C VAL A 342 12.29 5.49 -1.83
N TYR A 343 11.28 6.32 -1.59
CA TYR A 343 11.43 7.78 -1.52
C TYR A 343 12.40 8.23 -0.42
N GLU A 344 12.21 7.75 0.81
CA GLU A 344 13.05 8.12 1.95
C GLU A 344 14.47 7.52 1.84
N ARG A 345 14.63 6.39 1.16
CA ARG A 345 15.94 5.73 0.95
C ARG A 345 16.74 6.30 -0.23
N LEU A 346 16.05 6.82 -1.25
CA LEU A 346 16.66 7.60 -2.32
C LEU A 346 17.03 9.02 -1.88
N THR A 347 16.59 9.45 -0.70
CA THR A 347 16.90 10.76 -0.16
C THR A 347 18.21 10.68 0.64
N PRO A 348 19.28 11.39 0.23
CA PRO A 348 20.52 11.39 0.99
C PRO A 348 20.31 11.91 2.41
N ALA A 349 21.05 11.35 3.37
CA ALA A 349 21.01 11.79 4.76
C ALA A 349 21.24 13.31 4.86
N GLY A 350 20.39 13.99 5.64
CA GLY A 350 20.45 15.44 5.81
C GLY A 350 19.87 16.29 4.67
N ARG A 351 19.44 15.69 3.54
CA ARG A 351 18.80 16.43 2.44
C ARG A 351 17.28 16.29 2.47
N ARG A 352 16.59 17.31 1.97
CA ARG A 352 15.15 17.22 1.71
C ARG A 352 14.92 16.58 0.34
N PRO A 353 13.94 15.67 0.22
CA PRO A 353 13.61 15.08 -1.05
C PRO A 353 13.05 16.15 -2.01
N GLY A 354 13.45 16.06 -3.27
CA GLY A 354 13.03 16.98 -4.33
C GLY A 354 12.12 16.34 -5.36
N PHE A 355 11.78 17.10 -6.40
CA PHE A 355 10.96 16.62 -7.51
C PHE A 355 11.57 15.40 -8.22
N ARG A 356 12.90 15.34 -8.36
CA ARG A 356 13.60 14.18 -8.96
C ARG A 356 13.37 12.88 -8.18
N THR A 357 13.43 12.95 -6.85
CA THR A 357 13.13 11.80 -5.98
C THR A 357 11.67 11.38 -6.14
N LEU A 358 10.74 12.34 -6.22
CA LEU A 358 9.32 12.05 -6.47
C LEU A 358 9.11 11.34 -7.81
N VAL A 359 9.70 11.85 -8.90
CA VAL A 359 9.60 11.22 -10.23
C VAL A 359 10.17 9.80 -10.20
N ALA A 360 11.35 9.60 -9.60
CA ALA A 360 11.94 8.28 -9.46
C ALA A 360 11.02 7.31 -8.69
N THR A 361 10.45 7.75 -7.56
CA THR A 361 9.49 6.95 -6.79
C THR A 361 8.23 6.61 -7.60
N GLN A 362 7.68 7.57 -8.34
CA GLN A 362 6.51 7.31 -9.18
C GLN A 362 6.84 6.35 -10.34
N LEU A 363 8.02 6.45 -10.97
CA LEU A 363 8.44 5.53 -12.01
C LEU A 363 8.67 4.10 -11.47
N VAL A 364 9.24 3.95 -10.27
CA VAL A 364 9.33 2.64 -9.60
C VAL A 364 7.93 2.05 -9.42
N SER A 365 6.94 2.87 -9.03
CA SER A 365 5.54 2.44 -8.97
C SER A 365 4.97 2.06 -10.34
N GLY A 366 5.36 2.76 -11.41
CA GLY A 366 4.96 2.40 -12.78
C GLY A 366 5.51 1.06 -13.23
N VAL A 367 6.81 0.82 -13.03
CA VAL A 367 7.45 -0.46 -13.34
C VAL A 367 6.86 -1.60 -12.51
N TRP A 368 6.48 -1.33 -11.25
CA TRP A 368 5.80 -2.32 -10.40
C TRP A 368 4.42 -2.73 -10.94
N HIS A 369 3.74 -1.87 -11.70
CA HIS A 369 2.47 -2.23 -12.36
C HIS A 369 2.69 -2.91 -13.72
N GLY A 370 3.81 -2.64 -14.39
CA GLY A 370 4.22 -3.32 -15.62
C GLY A 370 5.01 -2.45 -16.59
N LEU A 371 5.24 -3.00 -17.78
CA LEU A 371 6.06 -2.38 -18.84
C LEU A 371 5.25 -1.67 -19.93
N PHE A 372 3.92 -1.67 -19.84
CA PHE A 372 3.09 -0.92 -20.78
C PHE A 372 3.34 0.59 -20.62
N PRO A 373 3.57 1.34 -21.71
CA PRO A 373 3.86 2.78 -21.65
C PRO A 373 2.83 3.59 -20.87
N GLY A 374 1.55 3.21 -20.94
CA GLY A 374 0.45 3.87 -20.24
C GLY A 374 0.63 3.91 -18.72
N TYR A 375 1.23 2.89 -18.11
CA TYR A 375 1.57 2.92 -16.67
C TYR A 375 2.61 4.02 -16.39
N TRP A 376 3.67 4.07 -17.17
CA TRP A 376 4.76 5.03 -16.94
C TRP A 376 4.30 6.46 -17.19
N LEU A 377 3.50 6.66 -18.25
CA LEU A 377 2.84 7.92 -18.55
C LEU A 377 1.95 8.37 -17.39
N PHE A 378 1.05 7.51 -16.88
CA PHE A 378 0.22 7.85 -15.73
C PHE A 378 1.05 8.27 -14.52
N PHE A 379 2.07 7.49 -14.16
CA PHE A 379 2.87 7.78 -12.97
C PHE A 379 3.74 9.04 -13.13
N ALA A 380 4.31 9.28 -14.32
CA ALA A 380 5.01 10.53 -14.63
C ALA A 380 4.05 11.74 -14.55
N THR A 381 2.89 11.65 -15.19
CA THR A 381 1.85 12.69 -15.13
C THR A 381 1.36 12.91 -13.70
N SER A 382 1.23 11.86 -12.89
CA SER A 382 0.83 11.99 -11.48
C SER A 382 1.85 12.76 -10.64
N ALA A 383 3.15 12.68 -10.95
CA ALA A 383 4.17 13.47 -10.28
C ALA A 383 3.98 14.97 -10.57
N VAL A 384 3.68 15.32 -11.83
CA VAL A 384 3.34 16.70 -12.25
C VAL A 384 2.04 17.15 -11.58
N MET A 385 1.03 16.29 -11.55
CA MET A 385 -0.25 16.55 -10.89
C MET A 385 -0.08 16.86 -9.39
N PHE A 386 0.77 16.10 -8.68
CA PHE A 386 1.09 16.38 -7.29
C PHE A 386 1.84 17.70 -7.12
N GLU A 387 2.78 18.04 -8.01
CA GLU A 387 3.49 19.30 -7.91
C GLU A 387 2.59 20.52 -8.17
N ALA A 388 1.68 20.41 -9.16
CA ALA A 388 0.64 21.41 -9.40
C ALA A 388 -0.26 21.58 -8.17
N GLY A 389 -0.72 20.48 -7.57
CA GLY A 389 -1.55 20.52 -6.38
C GLY A 389 -0.86 21.10 -5.14
N LYS A 390 0.44 20.87 -4.95
CA LYS A 390 1.23 21.54 -3.89
C LYS A 390 1.32 23.04 -4.14
N THR A 391 1.48 23.44 -5.39
CA THR A 391 1.55 24.85 -5.79
C THR A 391 0.22 25.55 -5.51
N LEU A 392 -0.89 24.97 -5.93
CA LEU A 392 -2.23 25.48 -5.62
C LEU A 392 -2.44 25.60 -4.11
N TYR A 393 -2.09 24.57 -3.34
CA TYR A 393 -2.17 24.62 -1.88
C TYR A 393 -1.38 25.78 -1.27
N ARG A 394 -0.18 26.08 -1.78
CA ARG A 394 0.62 27.23 -1.29
C ARG A 394 -0.09 28.56 -1.52
N TYR A 395 -0.79 28.75 -2.64
CA TYR A 395 -1.62 29.95 -2.85
C TYR A 395 -2.82 30.00 -1.93
N GLU A 396 -3.51 28.87 -1.73
CA GLU A 396 -4.66 28.83 -0.81
C GLU A 396 -4.30 29.24 0.61
N GLN A 397 -3.05 29.00 1.04
CA GLN A 397 -2.56 29.45 2.34
C GLN A 397 -2.44 30.98 2.43
N THR A 398 -2.36 31.70 1.30
CA THR A 398 -2.27 33.18 1.29
C THR A 398 -3.62 33.87 1.19
N TRP A 399 -4.71 33.12 1.05
CA TRP A 399 -6.05 33.67 0.94
C TRP A 399 -6.60 34.10 2.30
N PRO A 400 -7.60 35.01 2.34
CA PRO A 400 -8.32 35.34 3.57
C PRO A 400 -8.87 34.09 4.26
N ALA A 401 -8.94 34.13 5.59
CA ALA A 401 -9.46 33.02 6.39
C ALA A 401 -10.86 32.61 5.90
N GLY A 402 -11.07 31.31 5.67
CA GLY A 402 -12.35 30.76 5.22
C GLY A 402 -12.58 30.79 3.70
N ALA A 403 -11.83 31.57 2.91
CA ALA A 403 -11.99 31.59 1.44
C ALA A 403 -11.76 30.21 0.80
N ALA A 404 -10.72 29.50 1.25
CA ALA A 404 -10.45 28.11 0.81
C ALA A 404 -11.51 27.09 1.29
N ARG A 405 -12.42 27.49 2.19
CA ARG A 405 -13.55 26.70 2.70
C ARG A 405 -14.89 27.15 2.12
N PHE A 406 -14.89 28.11 1.18
CA PHE A 406 -16.11 28.55 0.53
C PHE A 406 -16.73 27.39 -0.28
N PRO A 407 -17.99 26.98 -0.03
CA PRO A 407 -18.52 25.76 -0.62
C PRO A 407 -18.50 25.69 -2.14
N PRO A 408 -18.82 26.77 -2.90
CA PRO A 408 -18.68 26.76 -4.36
C PRO A 408 -17.25 26.52 -4.83
N TYR A 409 -16.26 27.12 -4.15
CA TYR A 409 -14.85 26.87 -4.46
C TYR A 409 -14.46 25.41 -4.17
N MET A 410 -14.89 24.86 -3.03
CA MET A 410 -14.64 23.45 -2.69
C MET A 410 -15.26 22.50 -3.73
N ALA A 411 -16.49 22.76 -4.16
CA ALA A 411 -17.17 21.96 -5.18
C ALA A 411 -16.42 22.03 -6.52
N LEU A 412 -16.03 23.23 -6.96
CA LEU A 412 -15.22 23.42 -8.16
C LEU A 412 -13.87 22.68 -8.05
N LYS A 413 -13.20 22.79 -6.90
CA LYS A 413 -11.91 22.14 -6.66
C LYS A 413 -12.02 20.62 -6.69
N VAL A 414 -13.08 20.05 -6.11
CA VAL A 414 -13.38 18.62 -6.22
C VAL A 414 -13.58 18.22 -7.68
N ALA A 415 -14.39 18.97 -8.44
CA ALA A 415 -14.64 18.68 -9.85
C ALA A 415 -13.35 18.72 -10.69
N VAL A 416 -12.53 19.77 -10.54
CA VAL A 416 -11.25 19.92 -11.25
C VAL A 416 -10.28 18.80 -10.85
N ASN A 417 -10.13 18.50 -9.56
CA ASN A 417 -9.25 17.42 -9.11
C ASN A 417 -9.71 16.06 -9.64
N ALA A 418 -11.02 15.80 -9.65
CA ALA A 418 -11.58 14.59 -10.22
C ALA A 418 -11.26 14.49 -11.71
N VAL A 419 -11.46 15.56 -12.49
CA VAL A 419 -11.11 15.60 -13.91
C VAL A 419 -9.62 15.35 -14.13
N LEU A 420 -8.73 16.03 -13.40
CA LEU A 420 -7.28 15.89 -13.57
C LEU A 420 -6.78 14.48 -13.21
N LEU A 421 -7.30 13.90 -12.12
CA LEU A 421 -6.99 12.52 -11.73
C LEU A 421 -7.38 11.55 -12.84
N ASN A 422 -8.60 11.67 -13.36
CA ASN A 422 -9.13 10.72 -14.33
C ASN A 422 -8.56 10.93 -15.74
N TYR A 423 -8.27 12.17 -16.12
CA TYR A 423 -7.50 12.49 -17.32
C TYR A 423 -6.12 11.81 -17.30
N SER A 424 -5.43 11.88 -16.16
CA SER A 424 -4.13 11.22 -15.99
C SER A 424 -4.29 9.70 -16.00
N ALA A 425 -5.28 9.18 -15.25
CA ALA A 425 -5.52 7.75 -15.08
C ALA A 425 -6.00 7.04 -16.35
N ALA A 426 -6.53 7.77 -17.35
CA ALA A 426 -6.88 7.17 -18.64
C ALA A 426 -5.71 6.39 -19.26
N ALA A 427 -4.48 6.91 -19.15
CA ALA A 427 -3.28 6.23 -19.64
C ALA A 427 -3.03 4.88 -18.92
N PHE A 428 -3.32 4.81 -17.62
CA PHE A 428 -3.21 3.58 -16.83
C PHE A 428 -4.23 2.51 -17.28
N GLN A 429 -5.35 2.92 -17.88
CA GLN A 429 -6.42 2.03 -18.28
C GLN A 429 -6.25 1.46 -19.69
N VAL A 430 -5.79 2.29 -20.63
CA VAL A 430 -5.68 1.93 -22.06
C VAL A 430 -4.33 1.31 -22.42
N LEU A 431 -3.30 1.54 -21.60
CA LEU A 431 -1.97 0.91 -21.62
C LEU A 431 -1.08 1.25 -22.82
N TRP A 432 -1.60 1.27 -24.04
CA TRP A 432 -0.80 1.50 -25.24
C TRP A 432 -0.52 2.98 -25.46
N LEU A 433 0.71 3.27 -25.92
CA LEU A 433 1.16 4.64 -26.14
C LEU A 433 0.26 5.39 -27.14
N HIS A 434 -0.13 4.74 -28.24
CA HIS A 434 -0.95 5.38 -29.27
C HIS A 434 -2.36 5.72 -28.75
N ASP A 435 -2.98 4.84 -27.97
CA ASP A 435 -4.29 5.10 -27.35
C ASP A 435 -4.22 6.21 -26.31
N CYS A 436 -3.19 6.21 -25.47
CA CYS A 436 -2.94 7.27 -24.49
C CYS A 436 -2.84 8.64 -25.19
N LEU A 437 -2.05 8.72 -26.26
CA LEU A 437 -1.87 9.95 -27.03
C LEU A 437 -3.13 10.34 -27.81
N ALA A 438 -3.87 9.39 -28.35
CA ALA A 438 -5.14 9.65 -29.05
C ALA A 438 -6.17 10.28 -28.11
N ILE A 439 -6.36 9.70 -26.92
CA ILE A 439 -7.25 10.24 -25.89
C ILE A 439 -6.82 11.65 -25.49
N TRP A 440 -5.55 11.85 -25.15
CA TRP A 440 -5.08 13.16 -24.74
C TRP A 440 -5.14 14.21 -25.85
N ARG A 441 -4.87 13.84 -27.10
CA ARG A 441 -5.04 14.71 -28.27
C ARG A 441 -6.50 15.08 -28.50
N SER A 442 -7.43 14.13 -28.28
CA SER A 442 -8.87 14.35 -28.46
C SER A 442 -9.46 15.40 -27.52
N VAL A 443 -8.75 15.70 -26.42
CA VAL A 443 -9.05 16.77 -25.45
C VAL A 443 -7.95 17.84 -25.42
N HIS A 444 -7.19 17.97 -26.50
CA HIS A 444 -6.19 19.01 -26.74
C HIS A 444 -5.11 19.14 -25.66
N PHE A 445 -4.75 18.05 -24.98
CA PHE A 445 -3.79 18.02 -23.87
C PHE A 445 -4.12 18.98 -22.70
N LEU A 446 -5.37 19.43 -22.58
CA LEU A 446 -5.78 20.47 -21.63
C LEU A 446 -5.47 20.12 -20.17
N GLY A 447 -5.50 18.84 -19.79
CA GLY A 447 -5.10 18.43 -18.44
C GLY A 447 -3.61 18.70 -18.16
N HIS A 448 -2.71 18.33 -19.08
CA HIS A 448 -1.27 18.63 -18.96
C HIS A 448 -1.03 20.14 -18.97
N ILE A 449 -1.67 20.87 -19.89
CA ILE A 449 -1.56 22.32 -19.99
C ILE A 449 -1.98 22.98 -18.67
N ALA A 450 -3.12 22.58 -18.09
CA ALA A 450 -3.59 23.12 -16.81
C ALA A 450 -2.59 22.86 -15.66
N MET A 451 -2.08 21.63 -15.54
CA MET A 451 -1.12 21.29 -14.49
C MET A 451 0.19 22.06 -14.64
N LEU A 452 0.73 22.16 -15.85
CA LEU A 452 1.95 22.91 -16.13
C LEU A 452 1.75 24.41 -15.93
N ALA A 453 0.63 24.98 -16.36
CA ALA A 453 0.30 26.38 -16.15
C ALA A 453 0.27 26.74 -14.65
N ILE A 454 -0.33 25.89 -13.80
CA ILE A 454 -0.33 26.08 -12.34
C ILE A 454 1.09 26.11 -11.78
N ILE A 455 1.95 25.19 -12.22
CA ILE A 455 3.34 25.11 -11.76
C ILE A 455 4.13 26.34 -12.22
N LEU A 456 4.02 26.71 -13.50
CA LEU A 456 4.71 27.86 -14.08
C LEU A 456 4.28 29.16 -13.41
N LEU A 457 2.97 29.36 -13.19
CA LEU A 457 2.45 30.52 -12.46
C LEU A 457 3.05 30.59 -11.04
N GLY A 458 3.14 29.46 -10.34
CA GLY A 458 3.78 29.37 -9.02
C GLY A 458 5.27 29.67 -9.00
N ASN A 459 5.97 29.54 -10.14
CA ASN A 459 7.39 29.88 -10.27
C ASN A 459 7.58 31.36 -10.64
N VAL A 460 6.72 31.91 -11.51
CA VAL A 460 6.78 33.32 -11.94
C VAL A 460 6.25 34.26 -10.84
N VAL A 461 5.18 33.87 -10.16
CA VAL A 461 4.50 34.66 -9.12
C VAL A 461 4.48 33.85 -7.82
N PRO A 462 5.61 33.69 -7.11
CA PRO A 462 5.67 32.83 -5.96
C PRO A 462 4.66 33.27 -4.87
N PRO A 463 3.89 32.34 -4.29
CA PRO A 463 2.92 32.68 -3.24
C PRO A 463 3.64 33.34 -2.07
N ARG A 464 3.08 34.46 -1.58
CA ARG A 464 3.62 35.18 -0.43
C ARG A 464 3.83 34.21 0.73
N ARG A 465 5.03 34.19 1.32
CA ARG A 465 5.30 33.35 2.49
C ARG A 465 4.46 33.86 3.66
N VAL A 466 3.40 33.13 4.01
CA VAL A 466 2.73 33.36 5.29
C VAL A 466 3.70 32.94 6.39
N ARG A 467 4.21 33.91 7.15
CA ARG A 467 4.98 33.66 8.36
C ARG A 467 4.03 32.93 9.30
N ARG A 468 4.19 31.62 9.48
CA ARG A 468 3.49 30.91 10.55
C ARG A 468 3.97 31.55 11.85
N GLU A 469 3.12 32.34 12.49
CA GLU A 469 3.27 32.59 13.92
C GLU A 469 3.29 31.22 14.58
N VAL A 470 4.42 30.91 15.23
CA VAL A 470 4.52 29.73 16.06
C VAL A 470 3.51 29.96 17.19
N GLN A 471 2.35 29.29 17.13
CA GLN A 471 1.46 29.25 18.28
C GLN A 471 2.29 28.81 19.50
N PRO A 472 2.31 29.59 20.59
CA PRO A 472 3.17 29.35 21.74
C PRO A 472 2.89 27.99 22.42
N GLU A 473 1.75 27.35 22.17
CA GLU A 473 1.46 25.99 22.64
C GLU A 473 2.45 24.94 22.11
N ARG A 474 2.94 25.06 20.87
CA ARG A 474 3.92 24.10 20.32
C ARG A 474 5.34 24.37 20.77
N ALA A 475 5.66 25.62 21.15
CA ALA A 475 6.94 25.96 21.76
C ALA A 475 6.97 25.53 23.24
N GLY A 476 5.88 25.74 23.97
CA GLY A 476 5.69 25.25 25.33
C GLY A 476 5.71 23.73 25.42
N ALA A 477 4.97 23.02 24.55
CA ALA A 477 5.01 21.55 24.53
C ALA A 477 6.38 20.98 24.14
N ARG A 478 7.15 21.66 23.26
CA ARG A 478 8.53 21.29 22.95
C ARG A 478 9.50 21.59 24.09
N ALA A 479 9.32 22.70 24.78
CA ALA A 479 10.14 23.08 25.93
C ALA A 479 9.87 22.16 27.13
N VAL A 480 8.61 21.79 27.38
CA VAL A 480 8.20 20.82 28.40
C VAL A 480 8.68 19.41 28.04
N ALA A 481 8.59 19.00 26.77
CA ALA A 481 9.14 17.71 26.33
C ALA A 481 10.68 17.68 26.40
N ALA A 482 11.36 18.78 26.05
CA ALA A 482 12.82 18.90 26.18
C ALA A 482 13.26 18.91 27.65
N ALA A 483 12.54 19.62 28.52
CA ALA A 483 12.79 19.63 29.97
C ALA A 483 12.51 18.26 30.61
N ALA A 484 11.44 17.57 30.19
CA ALA A 484 11.14 16.22 30.65
C ALA A 484 12.17 15.18 30.18
N THR A 485 12.74 15.37 28.98
CA THR A 485 13.82 14.52 28.46
C THR A 485 15.12 14.80 29.20
N ALA A 486 15.49 16.07 29.40
CA ALA A 486 16.66 16.46 30.17
C ALA A 486 16.57 16.03 31.65
N ALA A 487 15.38 16.08 32.26
CA ALA A 487 15.16 15.57 33.61
C ALA A 487 15.27 14.04 33.68
N LYS A 488 14.84 13.33 32.63
CA LYS A 488 15.01 11.87 32.51
C LYS A 488 16.47 11.48 32.33
N ASP A 489 17.21 12.23 31.52
CA ASP A 489 18.63 12.00 31.28
C ASP A 489 19.47 12.32 32.52
N ALA A 490 19.11 13.38 33.27
CA ALA A 490 19.72 13.71 34.55
C ALA A 490 19.40 12.68 35.65
N ALA A 491 18.17 12.15 35.67
CA ALA A 491 17.79 11.07 36.58
C ALA A 491 18.44 9.72 36.22
N ALA A 492 18.69 9.47 34.94
CA ALA A 492 19.44 8.30 34.48
C ALA A 492 20.95 8.41 34.78
N ALA A 493 21.51 9.62 34.71
CA ALA A 493 22.89 9.88 35.11
C ALA A 493 23.08 9.74 36.63
N SER A 494 22.17 10.29 37.45
CA SER A 494 22.25 10.14 38.92
C SER A 494 21.96 8.72 39.40
N ALA A 495 21.12 7.96 38.70
CA ALA A 495 20.92 6.52 38.97
C ALA A 495 22.13 5.68 38.55
N GLY A 496 22.85 6.07 37.49
CA GLY A 496 24.10 5.42 37.06
C GLY A 496 25.24 5.60 38.07
N ASP A 497 25.39 6.80 38.62
CA ASP A 497 26.40 7.09 39.64
C ASP A 497 26.08 6.42 41.00
N GLY A 498 24.79 6.32 41.35
CA GLY A 498 24.35 5.59 42.56
C GLY A 498 24.55 4.08 42.47
N VAL A 499 24.39 3.48 41.29
CA VAL A 499 24.64 2.05 41.05
C VAL A 499 26.16 1.78 40.97
N ALA A 500 26.95 2.67 40.39
CA ALA A 500 28.41 2.56 40.40
C ALA A 500 29.00 2.68 41.82
N ALA A 501 28.45 3.56 42.66
CA ALA A 501 28.84 3.68 44.07
C ALA A 501 28.38 2.48 44.92
N ALA A 502 27.20 1.90 44.64
CA ALA A 502 26.71 0.72 45.33
C ALA A 502 27.46 -0.57 44.93
N VAL A 503 27.88 -0.69 43.67
CA VAL A 503 28.70 -1.81 43.18
C VAL A 503 30.15 -1.71 43.67
N ALA A 504 30.69 -0.49 43.83
CA ALA A 504 31.99 -0.28 44.47
C ALA A 504 31.98 -0.54 46.00
N ALA A 505 30.85 -0.27 46.68
CA ALA A 505 30.68 -0.59 48.09
C ALA A 505 30.47 -2.09 48.34
N ALA A 506 29.75 -2.80 47.46
CA ALA A 506 29.52 -4.24 47.58
C ALA A 506 30.75 -5.10 47.22
N SER A 507 31.63 -4.62 46.34
CA SER A 507 32.88 -5.31 45.99
C SER A 507 34.01 -5.10 47.01
N GLY A 508 33.90 -4.11 47.91
CA GLY A 508 34.85 -3.89 49.01
C GLY A 508 34.56 -4.65 50.30
N GLU A 509 33.36 -5.25 50.44
CA GLU A 509 32.97 -6.03 51.63
C GLU A 509 33.24 -7.54 51.50
N GLU A 510 33.40 -8.07 50.29
CA GLU A 510 33.75 -9.50 50.08
C GLU A 510 35.26 -9.78 50.24
N GLU A 511 36.13 -8.78 50.15
CA GLU A 511 37.60 -8.95 50.29
C GLU A 511 38.12 -8.83 51.74
N LYS A 512 37.22 -8.75 52.74
CA LYS A 512 37.57 -8.64 54.18
C LYS A 512 37.12 -9.82 55.04
N LYS A 513 36.71 -10.94 54.43
CA LYS A 513 36.35 -12.18 55.17
C LYS A 513 37.20 -13.41 54.89
N GLU A 514 38.27 -13.28 54.11
CA GLU A 514 39.34 -14.28 54.06
C GLU A 514 40.70 -13.60 54.26
N LEU A 515 41.02 -13.31 55.53
CA LEU A 515 42.36 -13.34 56.13
C LEU A 515 42.24 -13.18 57.65
#